data_AF-A0A4R2R9J8-F1
#
_entry.id   AF-A0A4R2R9J8-F1
#
_cell.length_a   1.000
_cell.length_b   1.000
_cell.length_c   1.000
_cell.angle_alpha   90.00
_cell.angle_beta   90.00
_cell.angle_gamma   90.00
#
_symmetry.space_group_name_H-M   'P 1'
#
loop_
_entity.id
_entity.type
_entity.pdbx_description
1 polymer ?
#
loop_
_entity_poly.entity_id
_entity_poly.type
_entity_poly.pdbx_seq_one_letter_code
_entity_poly.pdbx_strand_id
1 'polypeptide(L)' 'MQRLAVRDITAAQMLDMPPTQFRRLVADGALPPPTRIAGLERWRVDQLQAILSGEAAKPNEDFEL' A
#
# COMPACT_ATOMS: atom_id res chain seq x y z
N MET A 1 -0.75 4.24 -20.31
CA MET A 1 -1.98 3.95 -19.53
C MET A 1 -1.56 3.59 -18.11
N GLN A 2 -1.97 4.37 -17.11
CA GLN A 2 -1.58 4.14 -15.72
C GLN A 2 -2.45 3.04 -15.09
N ARG A 3 -1.85 2.14 -14.31
CA ARG A 3 -2.60 1.14 -13.54
C ARG A 3 -3.21 1.81 -12.31
N LEU A 4 -4.48 1.51 -12.01
CA LEU A 4 -5.16 2.02 -10.80
C LEU A 4 -4.89 1.16 -9.58
N ALA A 5 -4.78 -0.15 -9.78
CA ALA A 5 -4.48 -1.11 -8.73
C ALA A 5 -3.59 -2.24 -9.27
N VAL A 6 -2.74 -2.78 -8.41
CA VAL A 6 -1.70 -3.74 -8.77
C VAL A 6 -1.71 -4.94 -7.84
N ARG A 7 -1.16 -6.07 -8.31
CA ARG A 7 -0.87 -7.23 -7.46
C ARG A 7 0.32 -6.93 -6.55
N ASP A 8 0.45 -7.69 -5.48
CA ASP A 8 1.58 -7.70 -4.55
C ASP A 8 2.96 -7.71 -5.25
N ILE A 9 3.17 -8.51 -6.29
CA ILE A 9 4.45 -8.58 -7.02
C ILE A 9 4.81 -7.22 -7.63
N THR A 10 3.84 -6.57 -8.26
CA THR A 10 4.05 -5.25 -8.87
C THR A 10 4.14 -4.16 -7.81
N ALA A 11 3.38 -4.24 -6.71
CA ALA A 11 3.51 -3.33 -5.59
C ALA A 11 4.91 -3.38 -4.97
N ALA A 12 5.45 -4.59 -4.77
CA ALA A 12 6.80 -4.81 -4.27
C ALA A 12 7.86 -4.23 -5.22
N GLN A 13 7.72 -4.45 -6.53
CA GLN A 13 8.60 -3.86 -7.54
C GLN A 13 8.56 -2.32 -7.55
N MET A 14 7.38 -1.72 -7.34
CA MET A 14 7.25 -0.26 -7.24
C MET A 14 7.98 0.33 -6.04
N LEU A 15 8.15 -0.45 -4.96
CA LEU A 15 8.88 -0.06 -3.75
C LEU A 15 10.31 -0.64 -3.72
N ASP A 16 10.80 -1.14 -4.87
CA ASP A 16 12.13 -1.73 -5.04
C ASP A 16 12.48 -2.82 -4.01
N MET A 17 11.57 -3.78 -3.80
CA MET A 17 11.79 -4.89 -2.86
C MET A 17 11.25 -6.24 -3.36
N PRO A 18 11.75 -7.38 -2.83
CA PRO A 18 11.18 -8.69 -3.11
C PRO A 18 9.71 -8.82 -2.66
N PRO A 19 8.85 -9.54 -3.40
CA PRO A 19 7.45 -9.75 -3.02
C PRO A 19 7.26 -10.43 -1.65
N THR A 20 8.21 -11.26 -1.22
CA THR A 20 8.19 -11.91 0.11
C THR A 20 8.35 -10.89 1.23
N GLN A 21 9.26 -9.93 1.07
CA GLN A 21 9.45 -8.84 2.03
C GLN A 21 8.22 -7.94 2.07
N PHE A 22 7.66 -7.58 0.92
CA PHE A 22 6.43 -6.79 0.84
C PHE A 22 5.28 -7.44 1.61
N ARG A 23 5.00 -8.73 1.38
CA ARG A 23 3.94 -9.46 2.09
C ARG A 23 4.20 -9.52 3.60
N ARG A 24 5.46 -9.69 4.02
CA ARG A 24 5.82 -9.67 5.44
C ARG A 24 5.53 -8.31 6.06
N LEU A 25 5.92 -7.22 5.43
CA LEU A 25 5.65 -5.87 5.93
C LEU A 25 4.14 -5.56 6.00
N VAL A 26 3.35 -6.09 5.07
CA VAL A 26 1.88 -6.01 5.14
C VAL A 26 1.34 -6.82 6.33
N ALA A 27 1.82 -8.05 6.53
CA ALA A 27 1.41 -8.90 7.65
C ALA A 27 1.81 -8.31 9.02
N ASP A 28 2.97 -7.66 9.09
CA ASP A 28 3.50 -7.00 10.28
C ASP A 28 2.83 -5.61 10.52
N GLY A 29 1.96 -5.16 9.62
CA GLY A 29 1.24 -3.88 9.71
C GLY A 29 2.05 -2.64 9.34
N ALA A 30 3.28 -2.81 8.85
CA ALA A 30 4.15 -1.72 8.41
C ALA A 30 3.76 -1.14 7.04
N LEU A 31 3.11 -1.93 6.19
CA LEU A 31 2.52 -1.50 4.91
C LEU A 31 1.01 -1.75 4.92
N PRO A 32 0.22 -0.97 4.15
CA PRO A 32 -1.22 -1.11 4.15
C PRO A 32 -1.69 -2.48 3.60
N PRO A 33 -2.80 -3.02 4.13
CA PRO A 33 -3.41 -4.24 3.61
C PRO A 33 -3.97 -4.04 2.20
N PRO A 34 -4.18 -5.13 1.42
CA PRO A 34 -4.78 -5.02 0.11
C PRO A 34 -6.25 -4.59 0.19
N THR A 35 -6.70 -3.88 -0.84
CA THR A 35 -8.12 -3.72 -1.13
C THR A 35 -8.67 -4.98 -1.80
N ARG A 36 -9.83 -5.46 -1.35
CA ARG A 36 -10.52 -6.62 -1.93
C ARG A 36 -11.51 -6.17 -3.00
N ILE A 37 -11.26 -6.55 -4.26
CA ILE A 37 -12.09 -6.20 -5.42
C ILE A 37 -12.60 -7.51 -6.03
N ALA A 38 -13.89 -7.83 -5.84
CA ALA A 38 -14.50 -9.05 -6.35
C ALA A 38 -13.69 -10.34 -6.05
N GLY A 39 -13.14 -10.45 -4.83
CA GLY A 39 -12.33 -11.59 -4.40
C GLY A 39 -10.84 -11.50 -4.76
N LEU A 40 -10.41 -10.46 -5.47
CA LEU A 40 -9.01 -10.21 -5.79
C LEU A 40 -8.39 -9.22 -4.81
N GLU A 41 -7.20 -9.54 -4.31
CA GLU A 41 -6.41 -8.63 -3.46
C GLU A 41 -5.54 -7.72 -4.33
N ARG A 42 -5.71 -6.41 -4.18
CA ARG A 42 -4.98 -5.40 -4.95
C ARG A 42 -4.58 -4.22 -4.09
N TRP A 43 -3.41 -3.65 -4.37
CA TRP A 43 -2.98 -2.40 -3.78
C TRP A 43 -3.24 -1.27 -4.74
N ARG A 44 -3.81 -0.18 -4.23
CA ARG A 44 -4.04 1.01 -5.04
C ARG A 44 -2.71 1.71 -5.28
N VAL A 45 -2.49 2.14 -6.52
CA VAL A 45 -1.23 2.79 -6.91
C VAL A 45 -1.06 4.14 -6.22
N ASP A 46 -2.14 4.89 -5.99
CA ASP A 46 -2.13 6.17 -5.28
C ASP A 46 -1.68 6.02 -3.81
N GLN A 47 -2.18 5.00 -3.10
CA GLN A 47 -1.78 4.72 -1.73
C GLN A 47 -0.30 4.33 -1.62
N LEU A 48 0.20 3.50 -2.55
CA LEU A 48 1.61 3.14 -2.59
C LEU A 48 2.50 4.36 -2.85
N GLN A 49 2.06 5.31 -3.67
CA GLN A 49 2.76 6.57 -3.90
C GLN A 49 2.75 7.47 -2.66
N ALA A 50 1.62 7.54 -1.95
CA ALA A 50 1.49 8.35 -0.72
C ALA A 50 2.42 7.89 0.42
N ILE A 51 2.77 6.60 0.46
CA ILE A 51 3.76 6.06 1.40
C ILE A 51 5.14 6.67 1.15
N LEU A 52 5.55 6.77 -0.12
CA LEU A 52 6.84 7.32 -0.50
C LEU A 52 6.91 8.85 -0.34
N SER A 53 5.80 9.56 -0.52
CA SER A 53 5.73 11.02 -0.32
C SER A 53 5.67 11.42 1.16
N GLY A 54 5.51 10.46 2.09
CA GLY A 54 5.30 10.73 3.51
C GLY A 54 3.89 11.26 3.84
N GLU A 55 2.99 11.33 2.85
CA GLU A 55 1.61 11.80 3.03
C GLU A 55 0.71 10.73 3.64
N ALA A 56 1.10 9.45 3.59
CA ALA A 56 0.37 8.35 4.22
C ALA A 56 0.34 8.44 5.76
N ALA A 57 1.24 9.21 6.38
CA ALA A 57 1.40 9.31 7.82
C ALA A 57 0.67 10.49 8.46
N LYS A 58 -0.13 11.27 7.71
CA LYS A 58 -0.92 12.35 8.32
C LYS A 58 -2.02 11.71 9.17
N PRO A 59 -1.96 11.82 10.51
CA PRO A 59 -3.14 11.51 11.31
C PRO A 59 -4.24 12.46 10.82
N ASN A 60 -5.47 11.96 10.70
CA ASN A 60 -6.60 12.88 10.78
C ASN A 60 -6.50 13.47 12.19
N GLU A 61 -5.99 14.69 12.32
CA GLU A 61 -5.96 15.44 13.58
C GLU A 61 -7.41 15.85 13.93
N ASP A 62 -8.24 14.86 14.29
CA ASP A 62 -9.41 15.06 15.14
C ASP A 62 -8.98 14.69 16.57
N PHE A 63 -8.03 15.45 17.12
CA PHE A 63 -7.90 15.55 18.57
C PHE A 63 -8.96 16.57 19.03
N GLU A 64 -10.17 16.09 19.32
CA GLU A 64 -11.10 16.88 20.14
C GLU A 64 -10.54 16.94 21.57
N LEU A 65 -10.25 18.16 22.02
CA LEU A 65 -9.83 18.52 23.38
C LEU A 65 -11.02 18.48 24.36
#